data_AF-A0A1E3XF91-F1
#
_entry.id   AF-A0A1E3XF91-F1
#
_cell.length_a   1.000
_cell.length_b   1.000
_cell.length_c   1.000
_cell.angle_alpha   90.00
_cell.angle_beta   90.00
_cell.angle_gamma   90.00
#
_symmetry.space_group_name_H-M   'P 1'
#
loop_
_entity.id
_entity.type
_entity.pdbx_description
1 polymer ?
#
loop_
_entity_poly.entity_id
_entity_poly.type
_entity_poly.pdbx_seq_one_letter_code
_entity_poly.pdbx_strand_id
1 'polypeptide(L)'
;MPIVVKIPKKVENILGEEGSSELIDFINTAFNDHKIDIIREVELRFESKLEALKSELRKEIVESSAKLRNEVTESIGALRNEMAESKVEIIKWMFIFWIGTTFTLLGGVAALIKILI
;
A
#
# COMPACT_ATOMS: atom_id res chain seq x y z
N MET A 1 17.56 33.17 24.30
CA MET A 1 17.59 34.50 23.66
C MET A 1 16.45 35.31 24.27
N PRO A 2 16.68 36.51 24.81
CA PRO A 2 15.61 37.33 25.37
C PRO A 2 14.67 37.80 24.25
N ILE A 3 13.36 37.71 24.51
CA ILE A 3 12.29 38.11 23.59
C ILE A 3 11.98 39.60 23.76
N VAL A 4 12.02 40.09 24.99
CA VAL A 4 11.90 41.50 25.32
C VAL A 4 13.22 42.00 25.87
N VAL A 5 13.77 43.04 25.25
CA VAL A 5 15.04 43.66 25.64
C VAL A 5 14.84 45.02 26.30
N LYS A 6 13.71 45.69 26.02
CA LYS A 6 13.30 46.96 26.64
C LYS A 6 11.78 47.06 26.70
N ILE A 7 11.29 47.78 27.70
CA ILE A 7 9.86 48.10 27.84
C ILE A 7 9.59 49.57 27.46
N PRO A 8 8.33 49.94 27.15
CA PRO A 8 7.99 51.31 26.81
C PRO A 8 8.30 52.29 27.94
N LYS A 9 8.81 53.49 27.59
CA LYS A 9 9.19 54.54 28.57
C LYS A 9 8.08 54.90 29.57
N LYS A 10 6.82 54.85 29.16
CA LYS A 10 5.68 55.09 30.07
C LYS A 10 5.62 54.06 31.19
N VAL A 11 5.94 52.81 30.90
CA VAL A 11 5.95 51.71 31.87
C VAL A 11 7.21 51.80 32.75
N GLU A 12 8.35 52.11 32.13
CA GLU A 12 9.62 52.33 32.83
C GLU A 12 9.54 53.47 33.86
N ASN A 13 8.91 54.59 33.50
CA ASN A 13 8.69 55.72 34.39
C ASN A 13 7.77 55.40 35.58
N ILE A 14 6.90 54.38 35.46
CA ILE A 14 5.96 53.97 36.52
C ILE A 14 6.62 52.94 37.45
N LEU A 15 7.39 52.01 36.89
CA LEU A 15 8.00 50.89 37.62
C LEU A 15 9.39 51.20 38.18
N GLY A 16 10.04 52.26 37.70
CA GLY A 16 11.45 52.53 38.00
C GLY A 16 12.39 51.56 37.27
N GLU A 17 13.69 51.78 37.41
CA GLU A 17 14.73 51.00 36.71
C GLU A 17 14.72 49.52 37.16
N GLU A 18 14.62 49.27 38.47
CA GLU A 18 14.59 47.94 39.06
C GLU A 18 13.33 47.15 38.67
N GLY A 19 12.14 47.74 38.83
CA GLY A 19 10.88 47.10 38.44
C GLY A 19 10.77 46.86 36.93
N SER A 20 11.45 47.67 36.11
CA SER A 20 11.54 47.45 34.67
C SER A 20 12.40 46.23 34.33
N SER A 21 13.53 46.05 35.03
CA SER A 21 14.40 44.88 34.87
C SER A 21 13.68 43.60 35.28
N GLU A 22 13.04 43.59 36.45
CA GLU A 22 12.29 42.43 36.93
C GLU A 22 11.14 42.04 35.99
N LEU A 23 10.42 43.03 35.44
CA LEU A 23 9.36 42.77 34.48
C LEU A 23 9.91 42.15 33.18
N ILE A 24 11.06 42.62 32.70
CA ILE A 24 11.73 42.05 31.52
C ILE A 24 12.11 40.59 31.78
N ASP A 25 12.68 40.30 32.94
CA ASP A 25 13.08 38.93 33.31
C ASP A 25 11.88 38.00 33.48
N PHE A 26 10.81 38.49 34.12
CA PHE A 26 9.55 37.76 34.26
C PHE A 26 8.93 37.43 32.91
N ILE A 27 8.81 38.43 32.02
CA ILE A 27 8.26 38.23 30.67
C ILE A 27 9.12 37.23 29.90
N ASN A 28 10.44 37.43 29.88
CA ASN A 28 11.34 36.53 29.15
C ASN A 28 11.26 35.09 29.68
N THR A 29 11.14 34.90 30.98
CA THR A 29 10.99 33.57 31.60
C THR A 29 9.65 32.95 31.20
N ALA A 30 8.53 33.64 31.44
CA ALA A 30 7.20 33.15 31.13
C ALA A 30 7.02 32.79 29.64
N PHE A 31 7.55 33.61 28.73
CA PHE A 31 7.49 33.31 27.30
C PHE A 31 8.37 32.14 26.89
N ASN A 32 9.56 31.99 27.49
CA ASN A 32 10.43 30.84 27.20
C ASN A 32 9.80 29.53 27.68
N ASP A 33 9.24 29.52 28.89
CA ASP A 33 8.53 28.35 29.43
C ASP A 33 7.34 28.00 28.54
N HIS A 34 6.53 28.99 28.16
CA HIS A 34 5.39 28.76 27.29
C HIS A 34 5.78 28.25 25.90
N LYS A 35 6.87 28.78 25.32
CA LYS A 35 7.41 28.28 24.05
C LYS A 35 7.84 26.82 24.16
N ILE A 36 8.51 26.46 25.24
CA ILE A 36 8.95 25.09 25.49
C ILE A 36 7.72 24.17 25.60
N ASP A 37 6.67 24.59 26.32
CA ASP A 37 5.45 23.79 26.46
C ASP A 37 4.71 23.61 25.13
N ILE A 38 4.62 24.67 24.30
CA ILE A 38 4.05 24.55 22.96
C ILE A 38 4.87 23.55 22.12
N ILE A 39 6.20 23.64 22.14
CA ILE A 39 7.06 22.74 21.37
C ILE A 39 6.82 21.30 21.81
N ARG A 40 6.81 21.02 23.13
CA ARG A 40 6.54 19.68 23.66
C ARG A 40 5.17 19.16 23.23
N GLU A 41 4.12 19.98 23.33
CA GLU A 41 2.76 19.57 22.94
C GLU A 41 2.68 19.28 21.44
N VAL A 42 3.35 20.08 20.61
CA VAL A 42 3.43 19.86 19.15
C VAL A 42 4.20 18.59 18.84
N GLU A 43 5.34 18.35 19.49
CA GLU A 43 6.14 17.13 19.34
C GLU A 43 5.31 15.89 19.70
N LEU A 44 4.65 15.89 20.86
CA LEU A 44 3.79 14.78 21.31
C LEU A 44 2.66 14.49 20.32
N ARG A 45 1.98 15.54 19.82
CA ARG A 45 0.92 15.37 18.81
C ARG A 45 1.47 14.87 17.48
N PHE A 46 2.64 15.34 17.09
CA PHE A 46 3.28 14.92 15.85
C PHE A 46 3.70 13.44 15.92
N GLU A 47 4.35 13.02 17.00
CA GLU A 47 4.71 11.62 17.25
C GLU A 47 3.47 10.71 17.28
N SER A 48 2.41 11.13 18.00
CA SER A 48 1.15 10.39 18.04
C SER A 48 0.52 10.21 16.66
N LYS A 49 0.49 11.27 15.84
CA LYS A 49 0.00 11.21 14.46
C LYS A 49 0.87 10.35 13.57
N LEU A 50 2.20 10.39 13.74
CA LEU A 50 3.13 9.57 12.99
C LEU A 50 2.94 8.08 13.28
N GLU A 51 2.81 7.70 14.56
CA GLU A 51 2.57 6.30 14.92
C GLU A 51 1.19 5.82 14.43
N ALA A 52 0.16 6.68 14.51
CA ALA A 52 -1.14 6.37 13.92
C ALA A 52 -1.06 6.13 12.40
N LEU A 53 -0.40 7.03 11.67
CA LEU A 53 -0.22 6.92 10.22
C LEU A 53 0.59 5.67 9.83
N LYS A 54 1.65 5.36 10.58
CA LYS A 54 2.49 4.17 10.39
C LYS A 54 1.71 2.88 10.64
N SER A 55 0.82 2.87 11.63
CA SER A 55 -0.05 1.73 11.91
C SER A 55 -1.08 1.52 10.80
N GLU A 56 -1.74 2.59 10.35
CA GLU A 56 -2.71 2.53 9.24
C GLU A 56 -2.04 2.07 7.94
N LEU A 57 -0.87 2.62 7.60
CA LEU A 57 -0.12 2.22 6.41
C LEU A 57 0.29 0.74 6.46
N ARG A 58 0.71 0.24 7.63
CA ARG A 58 1.03 -1.19 7.79
C ARG A 58 -0.19 -2.06 7.56
N LYS A 59 -1.36 -1.64 8.07
CA LYS A 59 -2.62 -2.35 7.87
C LYS A 59 -3.00 -2.37 6.38
N GLU A 60 -2.96 -1.23 5.70
CA GLU A 60 -3.27 -1.12 4.28
C GLU A 60 -2.31 -1.97 3.41
N ILE A 61 -1.02 -2.02 3.74
CA ILE A 61 -0.04 -2.87 3.06
C ILE A 61 -0.37 -4.37 3.25
N VAL A 62 -0.74 -4.78 4.46
CA VAL A 62 -1.09 -6.18 4.73
C VAL A 62 -2.37 -6.57 4.00
N GLU A 63 -3.39 -5.71 4.04
CA GLU A 63 -4.67 -5.94 3.37
C GLU A 63 -4.52 -5.98 1.84
N SER A 64 -3.80 -5.03 1.25
CA SER A 64 -3.52 -5.02 -0.20
C SER A 64 -2.68 -6.22 -0.64
N SER A 65 -1.68 -6.61 0.13
CA SER A 65 -0.88 -7.82 -0.14
C SER A 65 -1.71 -9.09 -0.08
N ALA A 66 -2.61 -9.21 0.90
CA ALA A 66 -3.53 -10.34 1.01
C ALA A 66 -4.50 -10.38 -0.16
N LYS A 67 -5.08 -9.23 -0.55
CA LYS A 67 -5.97 -9.12 -1.71
C LYS A 67 -5.26 -9.53 -3.00
N LEU A 68 -4.06 -9.02 -3.26
CA LEU A 68 -3.27 -9.38 -4.44
C LEU A 68 -2.94 -10.88 -4.47
N ARG A 69 -2.59 -11.49 -3.34
CA ARG A 69 -2.34 -12.93 -3.25
C ARG A 69 -3.58 -13.75 -3.62
N ASN A 70 -4.76 -13.33 -3.15
CA ASN A 70 -6.02 -13.99 -3.48
C ASN A 70 -6.34 -13.85 -4.97
N GLU A 71 -6.27 -12.63 -5.53
CA GLU A 71 -6.51 -12.38 -6.96
C GLU A 71 -5.56 -13.19 -7.86
N VAL A 72 -4.28 -13.29 -7.50
CA VAL A 72 -3.31 -14.12 -8.22
C VAL A 72 -3.65 -15.60 -8.11
N THR A 73 -4.04 -16.07 -6.94
CA THR A 73 -4.40 -17.49 -6.72
C THR A 73 -5.65 -17.86 -7.51
N GLU A 74 -6.67 -17.00 -7.51
CA GLU A 74 -7.89 -17.14 -8.30
C GLU A 74 -7.58 -17.14 -9.80
N SER A 75 -6.76 -16.21 -10.27
CA SER A 75 -6.33 -16.13 -11.67
C SER A 75 -5.58 -17.39 -12.12
N ILE A 76 -4.66 -17.91 -11.29
CA ILE A 76 -3.96 -19.17 -11.57
C ILE A 76 -4.94 -20.35 -11.61
N GLY A 77 -5.93 -20.38 -10.70
CA GLY A 77 -6.99 -21.38 -10.68
C GLY A 77 -7.81 -21.37 -11.97
N ALA A 78 -8.25 -20.18 -12.41
CA ALA A 78 -8.98 -19.99 -13.65
C ALA A 78 -8.17 -20.46 -14.87
N LEU A 79 -6.90 -20.04 -14.98
CA LEU A 79 -6.01 -20.46 -16.07
C LEU A 79 -5.79 -21.99 -16.10
N ARG A 80 -5.70 -22.64 -14.93
CA ARG A 80 -5.59 -24.10 -14.84
C ARG A 80 -6.85 -24.79 -15.35
N ASN A 81 -8.02 -24.25 -15.03
CA ASN A 81 -9.30 -24.79 -15.51
C ASN A 81 -9.43 -24.63 -17.03
N GLU A 82 -9.17 -23.43 -17.57
CA GLU A 82 -9.18 -23.18 -19.01
C GLU A 82 -8.22 -24.12 -19.75
N MET A 83 -7.03 -24.35 -19.20
CA MET A 83 -6.06 -25.29 -19.77
C MET A 83 -6.56 -26.74 -19.72
N ALA A 84 -7.24 -27.15 -18.65
CA ALA A 84 -7.83 -28.48 -18.55
C ALA A 84 -8.97 -28.68 -19.55
N GLU A 85 -9.85 -27.68 -19.69
CA GLU A 85 -10.94 -27.67 -20.67
C GLU A 85 -10.39 -27.76 -22.10
N SER A 86 -9.38 -26.96 -22.42
CA SER A 86 -8.74 -26.98 -23.73
C SER A 86 -8.06 -28.32 -24.03
N LYS A 87 -7.41 -28.94 -23.03
CA LYS A 87 -6.87 -30.32 -23.17
C LYS A 87 -7.97 -31.35 -23.44
N VAL A 88 -9.09 -31.27 -22.73
CA VAL A 88 -10.24 -32.17 -22.95
C VAL A 88 -10.79 -31.99 -24.36
N GLU A 89 -10.93 -30.75 -24.82
CA GLU A 89 -11.39 -30.46 -26.18
C GLU A 89 -10.42 -31.02 -27.24
N ILE A 90 -9.12 -30.81 -27.08
CA ILE A 90 -8.10 -31.38 -27.99
C ILE A 90 -8.21 -32.91 -28.04
N ILE A 91 -8.36 -33.57 -26.89
CA ILE A 91 -8.51 -35.04 -26.83
C ILE A 91 -9.78 -35.48 -27.57
N LYS A 92 -10.92 -34.79 -27.38
CA LYS A 92 -12.17 -35.08 -28.09
C LYS A 92 -11.98 -34.97 -29.61
N TRP A 93 -11.35 -33.89 -30.08
CA TRP A 93 -11.07 -33.69 -31.51
C TRP A 93 -10.12 -34.74 -32.07
N MET A 94 -9.12 -35.17 -31.30
CA MET A 94 -8.25 -36.28 -31.70
C MET A 94 -9.05 -37.57 -31.94
N PHE A 95 -10.01 -37.93 -31.09
CA PHE A 95 -10.84 -39.12 -31.32
C PHE A 95 -11.69 -39.03 -32.60
N ILE A 96 -12.32 -37.87 -32.85
CA ILE A 96 -13.10 -37.63 -34.08
C ILE A 96 -12.20 -37.81 -35.31
N PHE A 97 -11.00 -37.22 -35.27
CA PHE A 97 -10.00 -37.35 -36.31
C PHE A 97 -9.52 -38.80 -36.50
N TRP A 98 -9.22 -39.52 -35.42
CA TRP A 98 -8.76 -40.91 -35.46
C TRP A 98 -9.82 -41.85 -36.05
N ILE A 99 -11.11 -41.64 -35.74
CA ILE A 99 -12.19 -42.43 -36.35
C ILE A 99 -12.18 -42.20 -37.87
N GLY A 100 -12.21 -40.95 -38.34
CA GLY A 100 -12.22 -40.68 -39.79
C GLY A 100 -11.02 -41.25 -40.53
N THR A 101 -9.82 -41.08 -39.98
CA THR A 101 -8.57 -41.56 -40.59
C THR A 101 -8.45 -43.08 -40.59
N THR A 102 -8.83 -43.77 -39.52
CA THR A 102 -8.79 -45.24 -39.45
C THR A 102 -9.74 -45.90 -40.46
N PHE A 103 -10.96 -45.40 -40.60
CA PHE A 103 -11.90 -45.89 -41.61
C PHE A 103 -11.38 -45.65 -43.04
N THR A 104 -10.80 -44.49 -43.31
CA THR A 104 -10.23 -44.15 -44.62
C THR A 104 -9.05 -45.07 -44.96
N LEU A 105 -8.12 -45.29 -44.02
CA LEU A 105 -6.97 -46.17 -44.21
C LEU A 105 -7.40 -47.63 -44.39
N LEU A 106 -8.30 -48.14 -43.53
CA LEU A 106 -8.81 -49.52 -43.65
C LEU A 106 -9.53 -49.75 -44.99
N GLY A 107 -10.38 -48.80 -45.41
CA GLY A 107 -11.05 -48.86 -46.70
C GLY A 107 -10.07 -48.83 -47.88
N GLY A 108 -9.05 -47.96 -47.81
CA GLY A 108 -8.00 -47.88 -48.82
C GLY A 108 -7.19 -49.17 -48.95
N VAL A 109 -6.76 -49.76 -47.84
CA VAL A 109 -6.02 -51.03 -47.83
C VAL A 109 -6.89 -52.18 -48.37
N ALA A 110 -8.15 -52.27 -47.95
CA ALA A 110 -9.07 -53.31 -48.45
C ALA A 110 -9.31 -53.18 -49.97
N ALA A 111 -9.46 -51.96 -50.47
CA ALA A 111 -9.61 -51.70 -51.91
C ALA A 111 -8.35 -52.10 -52.69
N LEU A 112 -7.15 -51.78 -52.17
CA LEU A 112 -5.89 -52.19 -52.79
C LEU A 112 -5.73 -53.71 -52.83
N ILE A 113 -6.05 -54.42 -51.74
CA ILE A 113 -6.02 -55.89 -51.70
C ILE A 113 -6.97 -56.48 -52.76
N LYS A 114 -8.18 -55.93 -52.90
CA LYS A 114 -9.16 -56.37 -53.91
C LYS A 114 -8.71 -56.13 -55.36
N ILE A 115 -7.81 -55.18 -55.59
CA ILE A 115 -7.22 -54.94 -56.92
C ILE A 115 -6.07 -55.92 -57.20
N LEU A 116 -5.39 -56.40 -56.15
CA LEU A 116 -4.18 -57.23 -56.26
C LEU A 116 -4.45 -58.74 -56.27
N ILE A 117 -5.61 -59.18 -55.74
CA ILE A 117 -6.10 -60.57 -55.73
C ILE A 117 -7.22 -60.71 -56.75
#